data_AF-A0A6G7XSK5-F1
#
_entry.id   AF-A0A6G7XSK5-F1
#
_cell.length_a   1.000
_cell.length_b   1.000
_cell.length_c   1.000
_cell.angle_alpha   90.00
_cell.angle_beta   90.00
_cell.angle_gamma   90.00
#
_symmetry.space_group_name_H-M   'P 1'
#
loop_
_entity.id
_entity.type
_entity.pdbx_description
1 polymer ?
#
loop_
_entity_poly.entity_id
_entity_poly.type
_entity_poly.pdbx_seq_one_letter_code
_entity_poly.pdbx_strand_id
1 'polypeptide(L)' 'MTDQSVSQQERRGNPITRLSLFLRQVVAELRKVVWPTRQQLVTYFWVVLVFVVVVMTLVSLLDLGFGKLMFALFA' A
#
# COMPACT_ATOMS: atom_id res chain seq x y z
N MET A 1 57.43 29.63 6.76
CA MET A 1 56.55 28.49 7.09
C MET A 1 55.30 28.65 6.26
N THR A 2 55.17 27.76 5.29
CA THR A 2 54.23 27.76 4.18
C THR A 2 52.82 27.37 4.65
N ASP A 3 51.84 27.85 3.87
CA ASP A 3 50.48 27.31 3.69
C ASP A 3 49.35 27.79 4.61
N GLN A 4 48.77 28.94 4.24
CA GLN A 4 47.39 29.29 4.59
C GLN A 4 46.44 29.12 3.39
N SER A 5 46.51 27.98 2.71
CA SER A 5 45.51 27.59 1.71
C SER A 5 44.55 26.52 2.25
N VAL A 6 44.08 26.70 3.50
CA VAL A 6 42.88 25.98 3.94
C VAL A 6 41.68 26.68 3.31
N SER A 7 41.40 26.27 2.09
CA SER A 7 40.23 26.57 1.27
C SER A 7 38.94 26.53 2.09
N GLN A 8 38.47 27.70 2.52
CA GLN A 8 37.12 27.94 3.05
C GLN A 8 36.06 27.89 1.93
N GLN A 9 36.14 26.91 1.03
CA GLN A 9 35.32 26.87 -0.17
C GLN A 9 34.64 25.53 -0.39
N GLU A 10 33.95 24.96 0.60
CA GLU A 10 32.88 23.94 0.37
C GLU A 10 31.81 23.92 1.49
N ARG A 11 31.26 25.08 1.85
CA ARG A 11 29.98 25.14 2.61
C ARG A 11 28.77 25.53 1.76
N ARG A 12 28.86 25.39 0.44
CA ARG A 12 27.66 25.27 -0.40
C ARG A 12 27.20 23.83 -0.28
N GLY A 13 26.36 23.55 0.73
CA GLY A 13 25.80 22.22 0.94
C GLY A 13 25.21 21.69 -0.36
N ASN A 14 25.84 20.66 -0.92
CA ASN A 14 25.50 20.08 -2.21
C ASN A 14 23.98 19.77 -2.23
N PRO A 15 23.22 20.06 -3.30
CA PRO A 15 21.78 19.75 -3.37
C PRO A 15 21.51 18.25 -3.13
N ILE A 16 22.47 17.40 -3.49
CA ILE A 16 22.48 15.96 -3.22
C ILE A 16 22.48 15.67 -1.70
N THR A 17 23.23 16.44 -0.91
CA THR A 17 23.29 16.32 0.55
C THR A 17 21.96 16.72 1.21
N ARG A 18 21.25 17.71 0.64
CA ARG A 18 19.91 18.09 1.13
C ARG A 18 18.88 17.00 0.85
N LEU A 19 18.92 16.41 -0.34
CA LEU A 19 18.02 15.31 -0.72
C LEU A 19 18.26 14.05 0.12
N SER A 20 19.52 13.70 0.39
CA SER A 20 19.83 12.54 1.23
C SER A 20 19.38 12.72 2.68
N LEU A 21 19.49 13.93 3.23
CA LEU A 21 18.95 14.26 4.56
C LEU A 21 17.42 14.16 4.59
N PHE A 22 16.72 14.66 3.57
CA PHE A 22 15.27 14.57 3.45
C PHE A 22 14.78 13.11 3.37
N LEU A 23 15.39 12.27 2.53
CA LEU A 23 15.05 10.84 2.45
C LEU A 23 15.26 10.13 3.79
N ARG A 24 16.33 10.49 4.51
CA ARG A 24 16.63 9.92 5.83
C ARG A 24 15.58 10.33 6.87
N GLN A 25 15.04 11.55 6.79
CA GLN A 25 13.90 12.01 7.60
C GLN A 25 12.61 11.27 7.24
N VAL A 26 12.31 11.09 5.96
CA VAL A 26 11.12 10.32 5.50
C VAL A 26 11.16 8.90 6.02
N VAL A 27 12.30 8.20 5.90
CA VAL A 27 12.45 6.84 6.44
C VAL A 27 12.28 6.82 7.96
N ALA A 28 12.79 7.82 8.68
CA ALA A 28 12.62 7.92 10.12
C ALA A 28 11.14 8.09 10.52
N GLU A 29 10.35 8.85 9.75
CA GLU A 29 8.91 9.03 9.98
C GLU A 29 8.12 7.79 9.56
N LEU A 30 8.47 7.15 8.44
CA LEU A 30 7.86 5.90 7.98
C LEU A 30 8.07 4.74 8.97
N ARG A 31 9.14 4.74 9.76
CA ARG A 31 9.34 3.76 10.84
C ARG A 31 8.41 3.96 12.03
N LYS A 32 7.77 5.13 12.17
CA LYS A 32 6.73 5.40 13.17
C LYS A 32 5.35 4.92 12.73
N VAL A 33 5.18 4.57 11.45
CA VAL A 33 3.96 3.89 11.01
C VAL A 33 3.91 2.55 11.72
N VAL A 34 2.83 2.36 12.46
CA VAL A 34 2.57 1.13 13.20
C VAL A 34 2.32 0.04 12.16
N TRP A 35 3.30 -0.84 11.95
CA TRP A 35 3.15 -1.94 11.03
C TRP A 35 2.19 -2.97 11.63
N PRO A 36 1.13 -3.34 10.90
CA PRO A 36 0.15 -4.27 11.41
C PRO A 36 0.80 -5.63 11.65
N THR A 37 0.35 -6.33 12.70
CA THR A 37 0.84 -7.69 12.98
C THR A 37 0.32 -8.66 11.92
N ARG A 38 1.03 -9.77 11.71
CA ARG A 38 0.60 -10.82 10.76
C ARG A 38 -0.82 -11.29 11.02
N GLN A 39 -1.24 -11.33 12.29
CA GLN A 39 -2.60 -11.70 12.68
C GLN A 39 -3.64 -10.71 12.17
N GLN A 40 -3.39 -9.40 12.27
CA GLN A 40 -4.33 -8.38 11.76
C GLN A 40 -4.53 -8.50 10.25
N LEU A 41 -3.44 -8.72 9.50
CA LEU A 41 -3.49 -8.93 8.06
C LEU A 41 -4.36 -10.15 7.69
N VAL A 42 -4.15 -11.27 8.38
CA VAL A 42 -4.91 -12.51 8.14
C VAL A 42 -6.39 -12.32 8.52
N THR A 43 -6.69 -11.65 9.63
CA THR A 43 -8.08 -11.36 10.01
C THR A 43 -8.77 -10.50 8.96
N TYR A 44 -8.16 -9.41 8.51
CA TYR A 44 -8.76 -8.55 7.48
C TYR A 44 -8.92 -9.28 6.15
N PHE A 45 -7.94 -10.11 5.77
CA PHE A 45 -8.05 -10.98 4.61
C PHE A 45 -9.27 -11.92 4.70
N TRP A 46 -9.46 -12.60 5.84
CA TRP A 46 -10.60 -13.50 6.03
C TRP A 46 -11.94 -12.77 6.01
N VAL A 47 -12.04 -11.59 6.61
CA VAL A 47 -13.26 -10.78 6.57
C VAL A 47 -13.64 -10.46 5.13
N VAL A 48 -12.70 -9.99 4.32
CA VAL A 48 -12.94 -9.69 2.90
C VAL A 48 -13.27 -10.96 2.11
N LEU A 49 -12.56 -12.07 2.37
CA LEU A 49 -12.80 -13.34 1.67
C LEU A 49 -14.22 -13.86 1.92
N VAL A 50 -14.67 -13.88 3.17
CA VAL A 50 -16.04 -14.29 3.53
C VAL A 50 -17.07 -13.37 2.87
N PHE A 51 -16.84 -12.05 2.91
CA PHE A 51 -17.73 -11.08 2.26
C PHE A 51 -17.89 -11.34 0.76
N VAL A 52 -16.77 -11.54 0.05
CA VAL A 52 -16.77 -11.84 -1.39
C VAL A 52 -17.51 -13.15 -1.70
N VAL A 53 -17.29 -14.20 -0.91
CA VAL A 53 -17.98 -15.49 -1.08
C VAL A 53 -19.50 -15.35 -0.92
N VAL A 54 -19.96 -14.56 0.05
CA VAL A 54 -21.40 -14.29 0.24
C VAL A 54 -21.99 -13.60 -0.99
N VAL A 55 -21.35 -12.55 -1.48
CA VAL A 55 -21.81 -11.82 -2.68
C VAL A 55 -21.82 -12.74 -3.90
N MET A 56 -20.74 -13.51 -4.12
CA MET A 56 -20.68 -14.48 -5.21
C MET A 56 -21.80 -15.52 -5.13
N THR A 57 -22.11 -16.00 -3.92
CA THR A 57 -23.19 -16.97 -3.70
C THR A 57 -24.54 -16.36 -4.04
N LEU A 58 -24.83 -15.14 -3.57
CA LEU A 58 -26.08 -14.45 -3.86
C LEU A 58 -26.26 -14.20 -5.36
N VAL A 59 -25.23 -13.67 -6.02
CA VAL A 59 -25.25 -13.42 -7.47
C VAL A 59 -25.45 -14.73 -8.23
N SER A 60 -24.70 -15.77 -7.89
CA SER A 60 -24.84 -17.09 -8.52
C SER A 60 -26.25 -17.68 -8.34
N LEU A 61 -26.86 -17.52 -7.16
CA LEU A 61 -28.22 -17.97 -6.90
C LEU A 61 -29.22 -17.24 -7.79
N LEU A 62 -29.07 -15.92 -7.90
CA LEU A 62 -29.91 -15.09 -8.75
C LEU A 62 -29.72 -15.46 -10.23
N ASP A 63 -28.48 -15.63 -10.71
CA ASP A 63 -28.18 -16.05 -12.09
C ASP A 63 -28.85 -17.38 -12.44
N LEU A 64 -28.78 -18.37 -11.55
CA LEU A 64 -29.45 -19.66 -11.72
C LEU A 64 -30.99 -19.53 -11.67
N GLY A 65 -31.50 -18.68 -10.79
CA GLY A 65 -32.92 -18.40 -10.66
C GLY A 65 -33.48 -17.75 -11.93
N PHE A 66 -32.86 -16.66 -12.38
CA PHE A 66 -33.21 -15.95 -13.60
C PHE A 66 -33.00 -16.81 -14.84
N GLY A 67 -31.92 -17.59 -14.91
CA GLY A 67 -31.68 -18.50 -16.04
C GLY A 67 -32.81 -19.51 -16.22
N LYS A 68 -33.29 -20.13 -15.13
CA LYS A 68 -34.46 -21.03 -15.17
C LYS A 68 -35.74 -20.31 -15.56
N LEU A 69 -35.94 -19.10 -15.05
CA LEU A 69 -37.13 -18.30 -15.30
C LEU A 69 -37.19 -17.83 -16.77
N MET A 70 -36.06 -17.43 -17.33
CA MET A 70 -35.94 -17.11 -18.76
C MET A 70 -36.19 -18.33 -19.64
N PHE A 71 -35.61 -19.50 -19.31
CA PHE A 71 -35.87 -20.73 -20.06
C PHE A 71 -37.37 -21.08 -20.05
N ALA A 72 -38.04 -20.96 -18.90
CA ALA A 72 -39.47 -21.23 -18.80
C ALA A 72 -40.37 -20.23 -19.54
N LEU A 73 -39.92 -18.99 -19.77
CA LEU A 73 -40.71 -17.96 -20.46
C LEU A 73 -40.52 -17.97 -21.98
N PHE A 74 -39.36 -18.43 -22.47
CA PHE A 74 -38.99 -18.36 -23.89
C PHE A 74 -38.89 -19.74 -24.59
N ALA A 75 -39.08 -20.84 -23.86
CA ALA A 75 -39.22 -22.20 -24.43
C ALA A 75 -40.70 -22.59 -24.55
#